data_AF-A0A845S8I1-F1
#
_entry.id   AF-A0A845S8I1-F1
#
_cell.length_a   1.000
_cell.length_b   1.000
_cell.length_c   1.000
_cell.angle_alpha   90.00
_cell.angle_beta   90.00
_cell.angle_gamma   90.00
#
_symmetry.space_group_name_H-M   'P 1'
#
loop_
_entity.id
_entity.type
_entity.pdbx_description
1 polymer ?
#
loop_
_entity_poly.entity_id
_entity_poly.type
_entity_poly.pdbx_seq_one_letter_code
_entity_poly.pdbx_strand_id
1 'polypeptide(L)'
;MKKNINFFGSVLVLSLIMSVVPITASAETLAYQPQTQAEKVAYIYGRIAQLLQIKQFIDKGKTWEEATALSQVDYVTMSTHKAIDSTATTAVLRGEVNIYGKATASAWFEYGTDKDFLDQRTNQVSIRSVYDRAVRVSVRSLKPDQRYYFRMATTDNNKIVTYGDVYSFSTDELVK
;
A
#
# COMPACT_ATOMS: atom_id res chain seq x y z
N MET A 1 -35.88 -16.18 -32.01
CA MET A 1 -34.96 -15.13 -32.54
C MET A 1 -33.66 -15.19 -31.76
N LYS A 2 -32.60 -15.73 -32.38
CA LYS A 2 -31.24 -15.78 -31.79
C LYS A 2 -30.60 -14.40 -31.96
N LYS A 3 -30.24 -13.72 -30.87
CA LYS A 3 -29.34 -12.56 -30.92
C LYS A 3 -27.91 -13.09 -30.79
N ASN A 4 -27.20 -13.08 -31.92
CA ASN A 4 -25.76 -13.29 -31.99
C ASN A 4 -25.07 -12.12 -31.29
N ILE A 5 -24.44 -12.38 -30.15
CA ILE A 5 -23.51 -11.44 -29.52
C ILE A 5 -22.14 -11.80 -30.09
N ASN A 6 -21.66 -10.99 -31.03
CA ASN A 6 -20.35 -11.15 -31.65
C ASN A 6 -19.26 -10.93 -30.59
N PHE A 7 -18.58 -12.01 -30.22
CA PHE A 7 -17.38 -12.01 -29.41
C PHE A 7 -16.18 -11.87 -30.36
N PHE A 8 -15.88 -10.65 -30.81
CA PHE A 8 -14.62 -10.36 -31.50
C PHE A 8 -13.70 -9.60 -30.55
N GLY A 9 -12.53 -10.18 -30.34
CA GLY A 9 -11.55 -9.73 -29.37
C GLY A 9 -11.00 -8.34 -29.66
N SER A 10 -10.68 -7.65 -28.58
CA SER A 10 -9.63 -6.64 -28.57
C SER A 10 -8.54 -7.15 -27.65
N VAL A 11 -7.57 -7.81 -28.28
CA VAL A 11 -6.23 -8.02 -27.75
C VAL A 11 -5.69 -6.67 -27.30
N LEU A 12 -5.28 -6.62 -26.03
CA LEU A 12 -4.16 -5.85 -25.52
C LEU A 12 -4.10 -4.39 -26.00
N VAL A 13 -4.84 -3.53 -25.31
CA VAL A 13 -4.48 -2.12 -25.23
C VAL A 13 -4.14 -1.82 -23.78
N LEU A 14 -2.99 -2.37 -23.37
CA LEU A 14 -2.16 -1.79 -22.32
C LEU A 14 -1.50 -0.53 -22.93
N SER A 15 -2.30 0.43 -23.42
CA SER A 15 -1.75 1.72 -23.84
C SER A 15 -1.69 2.61 -22.62
N LEU A 16 -0.46 2.82 -22.20
CA LEU A 16 0.03 4.01 -21.54
C LEU A 16 -0.71 5.24 -22.11
N ILE A 17 -1.69 5.77 -21.39
CA ILE A 17 -2.31 7.05 -21.75
C ILE A 17 -1.34 8.14 -21.27
N MET A 18 -0.31 8.41 -22.09
CA MET A 18 0.34 9.71 -22.11
C MET A 18 -0.41 10.62 -23.10
N SER A 19 -0.88 11.76 -22.59
CA SER A 19 -1.24 13.02 -23.28
C SER A 19 -2.45 12.96 -24.24
N VAL A 20 -3.40 13.92 -24.25
CA VAL A 20 -3.23 15.40 -24.27
C VAL A 20 -4.47 16.06 -23.64
N VAL A 21 -4.26 17.11 -22.83
CA VAL A 21 -5.33 17.92 -22.19
C VAL A 21 -5.42 19.29 -22.89
N PRO A 22 -6.61 19.84 -23.21
CA PRO A 22 -6.74 21.27 -23.46
C PRO A 22 -6.88 22.03 -22.12
N ILE A 23 -6.09 23.09 -21.99
CA ILE A 23 -5.86 23.85 -20.76
C ILE A 23 -7.02 24.83 -20.52
N THR A 24 -7.76 24.65 -19.43
CA THR A 24 -8.24 25.75 -18.57
C THR A 24 -8.33 25.23 -17.13
N ALA A 25 -7.60 25.87 -16.21
CA ALA A 25 -7.45 25.54 -14.79
C ALA A 25 -6.67 24.24 -14.48
N SER A 26 -5.35 24.30 -14.67
CA SER A 26 -4.40 23.27 -14.24
C SER A 26 -4.25 23.27 -12.71
N ALA A 27 -5.16 22.60 -12.01
CA ALA A 27 -4.71 21.78 -10.88
C ALA A 27 -4.10 20.54 -11.53
N GLU A 28 -2.78 20.52 -11.71
CA GLU A 28 -2.08 19.30 -12.11
C GLU A 28 -2.40 18.23 -11.07
N THR A 29 -3.35 17.35 -11.37
CA THR A 29 -3.50 16.12 -10.60
C THR A 29 -2.24 15.33 -10.91
N LEU A 30 -1.21 15.48 -10.09
CA LEU A 30 0.00 14.66 -10.13
C LEU A 30 -0.46 13.21 -10.05
N ALA A 31 -0.60 12.55 -11.19
CA ALA A 31 -0.94 11.15 -11.26
C ALA A 31 0.23 10.40 -10.62
N TYR A 32 0.03 9.86 -9.41
CA TYR A 32 1.06 9.11 -8.68
C TYR A 32 1.71 8.07 -9.60
N GLN A 33 3.01 8.23 -9.85
CA GLN A 33 3.82 7.30 -10.63
C GLN A 33 4.66 6.46 -9.67
N PRO A 34 4.41 5.15 -9.54
CA PRO A 34 5.23 4.28 -8.68
C PRO A 34 6.67 4.21 -9.21
N GLN A 35 7.65 4.45 -8.35
CA GLN A 35 9.07 4.54 -8.73
C GLN A 35 9.80 3.22 -8.49
N THR A 36 9.43 2.47 -7.45
CA THR A 36 10.05 1.18 -7.11
C THR A 36 9.29 -0.01 -7.68
N GLN A 37 9.93 -1.17 -7.74
CA GLN A 37 9.26 -2.41 -8.15
C GLN A 37 8.12 -2.79 -7.20
N ALA A 38 8.30 -2.59 -5.89
CA ALA A 38 7.27 -2.85 -4.88
C ALA A 38 6.07 -1.91 -5.04
N GLU A 39 6.32 -0.61 -5.25
CA GLU A 39 5.26 0.37 -5.51
C GLU A 39 4.49 0.06 -6.80
N LYS A 40 5.17 -0.40 -7.85
CA LYS A 40 4.52 -0.81 -9.11
C LYS A 40 3.60 -2.01 -8.89
N VAL A 41 4.05 -3.01 -8.14
CA VAL A 41 3.26 -4.19 -7.80
C VAL A 41 2.05 -3.80 -6.95
N ALA A 42 2.24 -2.98 -5.91
CA ALA A 42 1.16 -2.48 -5.07
C ALA A 42 0.13 -1.66 -5.88
N TYR A 43 0.61 -0.80 -6.78
CA TYR A 43 -0.24 -0.04 -7.69
C TYR A 43 -1.09 -0.97 -8.56
N ILE A 44 -0.49 -1.98 -9.19
CA ILE A 44 -1.21 -2.95 -10.04
C ILE A 44 -2.29 -3.69 -9.23
N TYR A 45 -1.98 -4.17 -8.02
CA TYR A 45 -2.97 -4.83 -7.16
C TYR A 45 -4.13 -3.90 -6.81
N GLY A 46 -3.86 -2.62 -6.51
CA GLY A 46 -4.91 -1.62 -6.29
C GLY A 46 -5.80 -1.40 -7.52
N ARG A 47 -5.20 -1.32 -8.72
CA ARG A 47 -5.94 -1.21 -9.98
C ARG A 47 -6.80 -2.45 -10.27
N ILE A 48 -6.32 -3.65 -9.97
CA ILE A 48 -7.08 -4.89 -10.14
C ILE A 48 -8.27 -4.92 -9.17
N ALA A 49 -8.08 -4.57 -7.90
CA ALA A 49 -9.16 -4.51 -6.92
C ALA A 49 -10.24 -3.50 -7.34
N GLN A 50 -9.85 -2.35 -7.87
CA GLN A 50 -10.76 -1.36 -8.43
C GLN A 50 -11.57 -1.94 -9.61
N LEU A 51 -10.89 -2.59 -10.57
CA LEU A 51 -11.58 -3.21 -11.71
C LEU A 51 -12.56 -4.30 -11.26
N LEU A 52 -12.24 -5.03 -10.19
CA LEU A 52 -13.14 -6.03 -9.63
C LEU A 52 -14.40 -5.39 -9.03
N GLN A 53 -14.28 -4.28 -8.32
CA GLN A 53 -15.45 -3.54 -7.80
C GLN A 53 -16.31 -2.97 -8.94
N ILE A 54 -15.68 -2.36 -9.95
CA ILE A 54 -16.38 -1.88 -11.15
C ILE A 54 -17.14 -3.03 -11.81
N LYS A 55 -16.51 -4.21 -11.94
CA LYS A 55 -17.17 -5.39 -12.49
C LYS A 55 -18.42 -5.78 -11.68
N GLN A 56 -18.35 -5.76 -10.35
CA GLN A 56 -19.52 -6.05 -9.50
C GLN A 56 -20.67 -5.06 -9.70
N PHE A 57 -20.37 -3.77 -9.91
CA PHE A 57 -21.40 -2.78 -10.22
C PHE A 57 -22.02 -3.01 -11.60
N ILE A 58 -21.20 -3.35 -12.59
CA ILE A 58 -21.67 -3.70 -13.94
C ILE A 58 -22.53 -4.96 -13.92
N ASP A 59 -22.13 -5.99 -13.17
CA ASP A 59 -22.91 -7.22 -12.98
C ASP A 59 -24.28 -6.93 -12.33
N LYS A 60 -24.38 -5.84 -11.54
CA LYS A 60 -25.62 -5.31 -10.96
C LYS A 60 -26.39 -4.36 -11.88
N GLY A 61 -26.02 -4.28 -13.16
CA GLY A 61 -26.71 -3.49 -14.19
C GLY A 61 -26.32 -2.01 -14.24
N LYS A 62 -25.24 -1.59 -13.56
CA LYS A 62 -24.72 -0.22 -13.68
C LYS A 62 -23.94 -0.07 -14.99
N THR A 63 -24.04 1.11 -15.60
CA THR A 63 -23.18 1.48 -16.73
C THR A 63 -21.72 1.64 -16.25
N TRP A 64 -20.77 1.61 -17.18
CA TRP A 64 -19.35 1.79 -16.82
C TRP A 64 -19.07 3.16 -16.17
N GLU A 65 -19.77 4.20 -16.60
CA GLU A 65 -19.66 5.56 -16.05
C GLU A 65 -20.21 5.63 -14.61
N GLU A 66 -21.41 5.08 -14.37
CA GLU A 66 -21.99 5.01 -13.03
C GLU A 66 -21.16 4.11 -12.11
N ALA A 67 -20.72 2.95 -12.60
CA ALA A 67 -19.88 2.01 -11.85
C ALA A 67 -18.56 2.67 -11.44
N THR A 68 -17.95 3.46 -12.33
CA THR A 68 -16.70 4.17 -12.04
C THR A 68 -16.92 5.29 -11.03
N ALA A 69 -18.03 6.04 -11.12
CA ALA A 69 -18.39 7.08 -10.16
C ALA A 69 -18.74 6.51 -8.77
N LEU A 70 -19.34 5.32 -8.72
CA LEU A 70 -19.66 4.58 -7.49
C LEU A 70 -18.44 3.86 -6.90
N SER A 71 -17.49 3.48 -7.74
CA SER A 71 -16.22 2.82 -7.39
C SER A 71 -15.19 3.78 -6.80
N GLN A 72 -15.62 4.84 -6.08
CA GLN A 72 -14.75 5.83 -5.43
C GLN A 72 -13.45 5.16 -4.93
N VAL A 73 -12.31 5.50 -5.55
CA VAL A 73 -11.13 4.62 -5.57
C VAL A 73 -10.42 4.65 -4.23
N ASP A 74 -10.88 3.79 -3.35
CA ASP A 74 -10.37 3.64 -2.00
C ASP A 74 -9.26 2.60 -2.02
N TYR A 75 -8.01 3.07 -2.06
CA TYR A 75 -6.84 2.17 -1.99
C TYR A 75 -5.78 2.75 -1.06
N VAL A 76 -4.93 1.85 -0.59
CA VAL A 76 -3.84 2.15 0.33
C VAL A 76 -2.54 1.69 -0.32
N THR A 77 -1.53 2.55 -0.35
CA THR A 77 -0.15 2.14 -0.66
C THR A 77 0.73 2.33 0.55
N MET A 78 1.86 1.63 0.55
CA MET A 78 2.79 1.71 1.67
C MET A 78 4.25 1.54 1.27
N SER A 79 5.14 2.05 2.11
CA SER A 79 6.58 1.81 2.04
C SER A 79 7.16 1.57 3.43
N THR A 80 8.12 0.64 3.53
CA THR A 80 8.93 0.45 4.73
C THR A 80 10.22 1.26 4.57
N HIS A 81 10.63 1.97 5.62
CA HIS A 81 11.86 2.76 5.63
C HIS A 81 12.86 2.19 6.64
N LYS A 82 14.16 2.51 6.46
CA LYS A 82 15.21 2.11 7.41
C LYS A 82 14.88 2.58 8.84
N ALA A 83 15.19 1.74 9.82
CA ALA A 83 15.09 2.10 11.23
C ALA A 83 16.08 3.22 11.59
N ILE A 84 15.78 3.97 12.65
CA ILE A 84 16.69 4.95 13.27
C ILE A 84 16.72 4.75 14.79
N ASP A 85 17.60 5.50 15.44
CA ASP A 85 17.71 5.57 16.90
C ASP A 85 17.80 4.17 17.52
N SER A 86 18.56 3.29 16.86
CA SER A 86 18.89 1.96 17.37
C SER A 86 19.83 2.12 18.56
N THR A 87 19.50 1.47 19.66
CA THR A 87 20.32 1.36 20.87
C THR A 87 20.50 -0.12 21.20
N ALA A 88 21.15 -0.43 22.32
CA ALA A 88 21.25 -1.82 22.80
C ALA A 88 19.90 -2.51 23.05
N THR A 89 18.81 -1.76 23.32
CA THR A 89 17.51 -2.37 23.69
C THR A 89 16.29 -1.78 22.98
N THR A 90 16.49 -0.77 22.13
CA THR A 90 15.40 -0.08 21.44
C THR A 90 15.75 0.23 19.99
N ALA A 91 14.72 0.41 19.16
CA ALA A 91 14.87 1.01 17.83
C ALA A 91 13.57 1.71 17.42
N VAL A 92 13.64 2.63 16.48
CA VAL A 92 12.46 3.29 15.90
C VAL A 92 12.24 2.77 14.47
N LEU A 93 11.16 2.01 14.29
CA LEU A 93 10.72 1.50 13.00
C LEU A 93 9.86 2.55 12.30
N ARG A 94 10.04 2.68 10.98
CA ARG A 94 9.42 3.76 10.21
C ARG A 94 8.92 3.27 8.86
N GLY A 95 7.87 3.91 8.39
CA GLY A 95 7.29 3.68 7.08
C GLY A 95 6.33 4.79 6.72
N GLU A 96 5.74 4.67 5.54
CA GLU A 96 4.76 5.62 5.04
C GLU A 96 3.55 4.89 4.46
N VAL A 97 2.35 5.37 4.79
CA VAL A 97 1.07 4.87 4.29
C VAL A 97 0.37 5.98 3.55
N ASN A 98 -0.01 5.75 2.30
CA ASN A 98 -0.75 6.70 1.50
C ASN A 98 -2.18 6.18 1.31
N ILE A 99 -3.15 6.97 1.76
CA ILE A 99 -4.58 6.71 1.61
C ILE A 99 -5.11 7.52 0.44
N TYR A 100 -5.90 6.88 -0.41
CA TYR A 100 -6.61 7.51 -1.51
C TYR A 100 -8.11 7.32 -1.37
N GLY A 101 -8.89 8.32 -1.77
CA GLY A 101 -10.34 8.30 -1.62
C GLY A 101 -10.79 8.40 -0.16
N LYS A 102 -11.76 7.57 0.21
CA LYS A 102 -12.30 7.37 1.57
C LYS A 102 -11.77 6.10 2.23
N ALA A 103 -10.66 5.55 1.72
CA ALA A 103 -10.01 4.43 2.39
C ALA A 103 -9.64 4.81 3.83
N THR A 104 -9.74 3.84 4.74
CA THR A 104 -9.06 3.88 6.02
C THR A 104 -8.06 2.73 6.06
N ALA A 105 -6.99 2.88 6.83
CA ALA A 105 -6.01 1.83 6.99
C ALA A 105 -5.65 1.64 8.46
N SER A 106 -5.17 0.44 8.79
CA SER A 106 -4.40 0.22 10.01
C SER A 106 -3.01 -0.24 9.59
N ALA A 107 -1.97 0.31 10.21
CA ALA A 107 -0.58 -0.04 9.94
C ALA A 107 0.09 -0.61 11.20
N TRP A 108 0.99 -1.57 11.04
CA TRP A 108 1.86 -2.07 12.10
C TRP A 108 3.19 -2.51 11.53
N PHE A 109 4.16 -2.80 12.40
CA PHE A 109 5.40 -3.45 12.00
C PHE A 109 5.42 -4.89 12.50
N GLU A 110 5.89 -5.78 11.64
CA GLU A 110 6.34 -7.11 12.02
C GLU A 110 7.86 -7.09 12.10
N TYR A 111 8.43 -7.75 13.10
CA TYR A 111 9.88 -7.80 13.30
C TYR A 111 10.30 -9.08 14.00
N GLY A 112 11.56 -9.47 13.85
CA GLY A 112 12.12 -10.70 14.40
C GLY A 112 13.61 -10.84 14.10
N THR A 113 14.25 -11.89 14.61
CA THR A 113 15.67 -12.18 14.32
C THR A 113 15.85 -13.08 13.09
N ASP A 114 14.77 -13.70 12.63
CA ASP A 114 14.72 -14.45 11.37
C ASP A 114 14.12 -13.54 10.28
N LYS A 115 14.76 -13.47 9.12
CA LYS A 115 14.31 -12.65 8.00
C LYS A 115 13.03 -13.18 7.37
N ASP A 116 12.87 -14.50 7.35
CA ASP A 116 11.76 -15.19 6.68
C ASP A 116 10.58 -15.42 7.64
N PHE A 117 10.83 -15.33 8.96
CA PHE A 117 9.82 -15.48 10.00
C PHE A 117 9.88 -14.33 11.04
N LEU A 118 9.06 -13.30 10.81
CA LEU A 118 8.92 -12.16 11.72
C LEU A 118 7.85 -12.48 12.77
N ASP A 119 8.28 -12.92 13.95
CA ASP A 119 7.43 -13.50 15.00
C ASP A 119 6.83 -12.47 15.96
N GLN A 120 7.30 -11.22 15.93
CA GLN A 120 6.79 -10.13 16.76
C GLN A 120 6.04 -9.09 15.92
N ARG A 121 5.09 -8.40 16.57
CA ARG A 121 4.33 -7.32 15.96
C ARG A 121 4.14 -6.15 16.92
N THR A 122 4.15 -4.95 16.39
CA THR A 122 3.77 -3.76 17.14
C THR A 122 2.25 -3.64 17.28
N ASN A 123 1.81 -2.70 18.12
CA ASN A 123 0.43 -2.25 18.10
C ASN A 123 0.09 -1.63 16.75
N GLN A 124 -1.19 -1.70 16.37
CA GLN A 124 -1.70 -1.07 15.16
C GLN A 124 -1.87 0.43 15.35
N VAL A 125 -1.53 1.18 14.30
CA VAL A 125 -1.76 2.61 14.16
C VAL A 125 -2.88 2.80 13.14
N SER A 126 -3.99 3.41 13.56
CA SER A 126 -5.08 3.74 12.63
C SER A 126 -4.71 4.97 11.81
N ILE A 127 -4.80 4.84 10.48
CA ILE A 127 -4.57 5.89 9.50
C ILE A 127 -5.92 6.26 8.89
N ARG A 128 -6.35 7.50 9.10
CA ARG A 128 -7.70 7.96 8.74
C ARG A 128 -7.70 9.15 7.77
N SER A 129 -6.53 9.67 7.42
CA SER A 129 -6.40 10.90 6.66
C SER A 129 -5.17 10.88 5.76
N VAL A 130 -5.25 11.63 4.65
CA VAL A 130 -4.13 11.87 3.73
C VAL A 130 -2.95 12.61 4.39
N TYR A 131 -3.14 13.18 5.59
CA TYR A 131 -2.08 13.85 6.35
C TYR A 131 -1.31 12.89 7.28
N ASP A 132 -1.87 11.72 7.61
CA ASP A 132 -1.29 10.76 8.56
C ASP A 132 -0.40 9.73 7.86
N ARG A 133 0.50 10.21 6.98
CA ARG A 133 1.27 9.30 6.12
C ARG A 133 2.40 8.61 6.84
N ALA A 134 3.13 9.33 7.69
CA ALA A 134 4.32 8.80 8.33
C ALA A 134 3.97 7.97 9.57
N VAL A 135 4.34 6.69 9.55
CA VAL A 135 4.19 5.79 10.69
C VAL A 135 5.54 5.63 11.37
N ARG A 136 5.60 5.88 12.69
CA ARG A 136 6.80 5.70 13.51
C ARG A 136 6.46 4.95 14.79
N VAL A 137 7.15 3.86 15.07
CA VAL A 137 6.91 3.05 16.27
C VAL A 137 8.23 2.68 16.92
N SER A 138 8.34 2.96 18.23
CA SER A 138 9.48 2.52 19.04
C SER A 138 9.25 1.09 19.52
N VAL A 139 10.18 0.21 19.18
CA VAL A 139 10.28 -1.15 19.74
C VAL A 139 11.28 -1.14 20.89
N ARG A 140 11.03 -1.96 21.91
CA ARG A 140 11.78 -2.01 23.17
C ARG A 140 12.06 -3.45 23.58
N SER A 141 12.87 -3.62 24.61
CA SER A 141 13.25 -4.94 25.15
C SER A 141 13.94 -5.82 24.10
N LEU A 142 14.67 -5.19 23.18
CA LEU A 142 15.51 -5.88 22.21
C LEU A 142 16.75 -6.44 22.90
N LYS A 143 17.32 -7.51 22.35
CA LYS A 143 18.60 -8.03 22.80
C LYS A 143 19.73 -7.14 22.26
N PRO A 144 20.75 -6.80 23.06
CA PRO A 144 21.96 -6.12 22.59
C PRO A 144 22.74 -6.97 21.59
N ASP A 145 23.55 -6.31 20.76
CA ASP A 145 24.41 -6.93 19.74
C ASP A 145 23.68 -7.97 18.86
N GLN A 146 22.47 -7.61 18.42
CA GLN A 146 21.59 -8.51 17.69
C GLN A 146 21.07 -7.84 16.43
N ARG A 147 21.16 -8.55 15.31
CA ARG A 147 20.48 -8.16 14.07
C ARG A 147 19.00 -8.53 14.14
N TYR A 148 18.16 -7.57 13.79
CA TYR A 148 16.72 -7.72 13.62
C TYR A 148 16.32 -7.39 12.18
N TYR A 149 15.27 -8.04 11.72
CA TYR A 149 14.57 -7.78 10.47
C TYR A 149 13.18 -7.24 10.78
N PHE A 150 12.64 -6.41 9.89
CA PHE A 150 11.31 -5.86 10.04
C PHE A 150 10.70 -5.48 8.70
N ARG A 151 9.37 -5.46 8.65
CA ARG A 151 8.59 -4.90 7.55
C ARG A 151 7.35 -4.19 8.09
N MET A 152 6.87 -3.20 7.38
CA MET A 152 5.54 -2.66 7.64
C MET A 152 4.47 -3.55 7.02
N ALA A 153 3.32 -3.64 7.69
CA ALA A 153 2.11 -4.27 7.18
C ALA A 153 0.93 -3.32 7.36
N THR A 154 -0.02 -3.36 6.42
CA THR A 154 -1.25 -2.55 6.47
C THR A 154 -2.46 -3.38 6.14
N THR A 155 -3.60 -3.03 6.74
CA THR A 155 -4.93 -3.46 6.29
C THR A 155 -5.71 -2.30 5.71
N ASP A 156 -6.47 -2.55 4.65
CA ASP A 156 -7.46 -1.61 4.10
C ASP A 156 -8.86 -1.83 4.69
N ASN A 157 -9.85 -1.07 4.19
CA ASN A 157 -11.28 -1.22 4.55
C ASN A 157 -11.83 -2.63 4.30
N ASN A 158 -11.27 -3.35 3.33
CA ASN A 158 -11.66 -4.73 2.98
C ASN A 158 -10.94 -5.77 3.86
N LYS A 159 -10.15 -5.33 4.84
CA LYS A 159 -9.33 -6.16 5.73
C LYS A 159 -8.25 -6.95 4.98
N ILE A 160 -7.87 -6.53 3.78
CA ILE A 160 -6.78 -7.15 3.01
C ILE A 160 -5.46 -6.68 3.60
N VAL A 161 -4.63 -7.63 4.03
CA VAL A 161 -3.29 -7.34 4.54
C VAL A 161 -2.30 -7.22 3.37
N THR A 162 -1.54 -6.14 3.35
CA THR A 162 -0.41 -5.92 2.43
C THR A 162 0.87 -5.77 3.23
N TYR A 163 1.96 -6.33 2.71
CA TYR A 163 3.27 -6.32 3.34
C TYR A 163 4.26 -5.50 2.51
N GLY A 164 5.07 -4.69 3.18
CA GLY A 164 6.17 -3.97 2.57
C GLY A 164 7.46 -4.78 2.49
N ASP A 165 8.49 -4.15 1.95
CA ASP A 165 9.83 -4.72 1.88
C ASP A 165 10.44 -4.96 3.26
N VAL A 166 11.24 -6.02 3.39
CA VAL A 166 11.95 -6.36 4.62
C VAL A 166 13.26 -5.57 4.69
N TYR A 167 13.43 -4.82 5.77
CA TYR A 167 14.66 -4.13 6.15
C TYR A 167 15.27 -4.77 7.39
N SER A 168 16.52 -4.41 7.70
CA SER A 168 17.21 -4.86 8.91
C SER A 168 17.87 -3.70 9.64
N PHE A 169 18.07 -3.88 10.94
CA PHE A 169 18.92 -3.04 11.78
C PHE A 169 19.67 -3.91 12.80
N SER A 170 20.73 -3.39 13.40
CA SER A 170 21.44 -4.04 14.50
C SER A 170 21.30 -3.18 15.76
N THR A 171 21.09 -3.82 16.90
CA THR A 171 21.22 -3.17 18.21
C THR A 171 22.69 -3.03 18.57
N ASP A 172 23.00 -2.01 19.36
CA ASP A 172 24.36 -1.79 19.84
C ASP A 172 24.73 -2.84 20.89
N GLU A 173 26.03 -2.99 21.15
CA GLU A 173 26.50 -3.71 22.32
C GLU A 173 26.02 -3.03 23.61
N LEU A 174 25.78 -3.84 24.65
CA LEU A 174 25.42 -3.30 25.96
C LEU A 174 26.66 -2.70 26.62
N VAL A 175 26.72 -1.37 26.72
CA VAL A 175 27.76 -0.69 27.50
C VAL A 175 27.50 -0.98 28.98
N LYS A 176 28.46 -1.65 29.63
CA LYS A 176 28.43 -2.02 31.05
C LYS A 176 28.91 -0.90 31.96
#